data_AF-A0A651FQL8-F1
#
_entry.id   AF-A0A651FQL8-F1
#
_cell.length_a   1.000
_cell.length_b   1.000
_cell.length_c   1.000
_cell.angle_alpha   90.00
_cell.angle_beta   90.00
_cell.angle_gamma   90.00
#
_symmetry.space_group_name_H-M   'P 1'
#
loop_
_entity.id
_entity.type
_entity.pdbx_description
1 polymer ?
#
loop_
_entity_poly.entity_id
_entity_poly.type
_entity_poly.pdbx_seq_one_letter_code
_entity_poly.pdbx_strand_id
1 'polypeptide(L)'
;EGYRQLLATVGYGVPNLFHALQCGQNSLTLIAQQHIQPFGKNDKGGDKTNAMHIFRLPWPVQALQDLPPQARVTVRITLSYFIEPSPQEVGWKDRYRYPSHGLRWDMLRPGERRGPFINRITDAMAQDEEDDGDEDEAGPGASQDKRWTIGFNTRSRGSLHADIWMNATAAEVALCDLIAVYPTIGWWRKRKHLGSLEKQTRYSLIVSIESDNQKVNVYAEVANKVAVTITPDVLT
;
A
#
# COMPACT_ATOMS: atom_id res chain seq x y z
N GLU A 1 -2.62 -12.61 16.94
CA GLU A 1 -1.47 -12.40 17.84
C GLU A 1 -0.14 -12.89 17.29
N GLY A 2 -0.04 -14.08 16.69
CA GLY A 2 1.23 -14.66 16.22
C GLY A 2 2.04 -13.79 15.25
N TYR A 3 1.42 -13.24 14.19
CA TYR A 3 2.16 -12.43 13.20
C TYR A 3 2.76 -11.14 13.78
N ARG A 4 2.12 -10.51 14.76
CA ARG A 4 2.63 -9.28 15.39
C ARG A 4 3.97 -9.52 16.07
N GLN A 5 4.07 -10.58 16.87
CA GLN A 5 5.30 -10.92 17.59
C GLN A 5 6.41 -11.38 16.63
N LEU A 6 6.04 -12.10 15.57
CA LEU A 6 6.99 -12.52 14.52
C LEU A 6 7.57 -11.32 13.79
N LEU A 7 6.75 -10.39 13.30
CA LEU A 7 7.23 -9.20 12.58
C LEU A 7 8.15 -8.33 13.44
N ALA A 8 7.88 -8.21 14.73
CA ALA A 8 8.75 -7.47 15.65
C ALA A 8 10.12 -8.14 15.86
N THR A 9 10.22 -9.45 15.67
CA THR A 9 11.44 -10.24 15.93
C THR A 9 12.25 -10.47 14.66
N VAL A 10 11.59 -10.87 13.57
CA VAL A 10 12.24 -11.34 12.32
C VAL A 10 11.83 -10.53 11.08
N GLY A 11 10.91 -9.57 11.21
CA GLY A 11 10.42 -8.76 10.09
C GLY A 11 9.59 -9.57 9.08
N TYR A 12 9.48 -9.04 7.86
CA TYR A 12 8.63 -9.59 6.78
C TYR A 12 9.32 -10.64 5.89
N GLY A 13 10.54 -11.05 6.25
CA GLY A 13 11.38 -11.93 5.43
C GLY A 13 11.29 -13.37 5.89
N VAL A 14 10.85 -14.26 4.99
CA VAL A 14 11.04 -15.70 5.14
C VAL A 14 11.99 -16.13 4.02
N PRO A 15 13.23 -16.56 4.34
CA PRO A 15 14.17 -16.99 3.31
C PRO A 15 13.61 -18.22 2.61
N ASN A 16 13.57 -18.17 1.27
CA ASN A 16 13.13 -19.28 0.45
C ASN A 16 14.25 -19.58 -0.56
N LEU A 17 14.80 -20.79 -0.45
CA LEU A 17 15.92 -21.23 -1.29
C LEU A 17 15.56 -21.26 -2.77
N PHE A 18 14.33 -21.65 -3.12
CA PHE A 18 13.88 -21.70 -4.50
C PHE A 18 13.88 -20.29 -5.13
N HIS A 19 13.35 -19.30 -4.40
CA HIS A 19 13.40 -17.88 -4.83
C HIS A 19 14.82 -17.32 -4.90
N ALA A 20 15.69 -17.72 -3.97
CA ALA A 20 17.08 -17.26 -3.97
C ALA A 20 17.87 -17.82 -5.17
N LEU A 21 17.51 -19.02 -5.65
CA LEU A 21 18.19 -19.71 -6.75
C LEU A 21 17.58 -19.44 -8.12
N GLN A 22 16.29 -19.09 -8.20
CA GLN A 22 15.56 -18.97 -9.47
C GLN A 22 14.82 -17.64 -9.58
N CYS A 23 15.12 -16.88 -10.65
CA CYS A 23 14.23 -15.85 -11.18
C CYS A 23 13.27 -16.51 -12.18
N GLY A 24 12.21 -17.14 -11.68
CA GLY A 24 11.25 -17.86 -12.51
C GLY A 24 10.39 -16.93 -13.38
N GLN A 25 10.07 -17.35 -14.61
CA GLN A 25 9.15 -16.64 -15.51
C GLN A 25 7.71 -16.55 -14.98
N ASN A 26 7.39 -17.38 -13.97
CA ASN A 26 6.13 -17.42 -13.25
C ASN A 26 6.03 -16.36 -12.14
N SER A 27 7.06 -15.52 -11.97
CA SER A 27 7.11 -14.43 -11.01
C SER A 27 7.29 -13.08 -11.70
N LEU A 28 6.56 -12.08 -11.22
CA LEU A 28 6.64 -10.71 -11.69
C LEU A 28 6.81 -9.81 -10.48
N THR A 29 7.76 -8.87 -10.53
CA THR A 29 7.88 -7.79 -9.54
C THR A 29 7.86 -6.45 -10.25
N LEU A 30 6.88 -5.63 -9.90
CA LEU A 30 6.73 -4.25 -10.33
C LEU A 30 7.25 -3.33 -9.23
N ILE A 31 8.04 -2.33 -9.62
CA ILE A 31 8.60 -1.33 -8.70
C ILE A 31 8.22 0.03 -9.24
N ALA A 32 7.54 0.83 -8.42
CA ALA A 32 7.21 2.21 -8.70
C ALA A 32 7.78 3.12 -7.61
N GLN A 33 8.47 4.18 -8.00
CA GLN A 33 8.97 5.22 -7.11
C GLN A 33 8.33 6.54 -7.46
N GLN A 34 7.79 7.25 -6.47
CA GLN A 34 7.06 8.50 -6.69
C GLN A 34 7.30 9.50 -5.55
N HIS A 35 7.04 10.77 -5.85
CA HIS A 35 7.01 11.85 -4.88
C HIS A 35 5.56 12.22 -4.58
N ILE A 36 5.20 12.36 -3.31
CA ILE A 36 3.85 12.75 -2.89
C ILE A 36 3.93 13.97 -1.97
N GLN A 37 2.97 14.88 -2.13
CA GLN A 37 2.71 15.96 -1.18
C GLN A 37 1.47 15.60 -0.35
N PRO A 38 1.65 14.97 0.82
CA PRO A 38 0.57 14.35 1.57
C PRO A 38 -0.43 15.37 2.13
N PHE A 39 0.05 16.56 2.50
CA PHE A 39 -0.77 17.61 3.11
C PHE A 39 -0.65 18.91 2.33
N GLY A 40 -1.56 19.83 2.64
CA GLY A 40 -1.58 21.16 2.07
C GLY A 40 -2.46 22.09 2.88
N LYS A 41 -2.59 23.32 2.39
CA LYS A 41 -3.55 24.29 2.91
C LYS A 41 -4.79 24.27 2.01
N ASN A 42 -5.96 24.43 2.62
CA ASN A 42 -7.18 24.73 1.90
C ASN A 42 -7.27 26.23 1.59
N ASP A 43 -8.21 26.65 0.75
CA ASP A 43 -8.40 28.04 0.33
C ASP A 43 -8.71 29.00 1.49
N LYS A 44 -9.14 28.46 2.64
CA LYS A 44 -9.44 29.19 3.88
C LYS A 44 -8.27 29.20 4.89
N GLY A 45 -7.10 28.67 4.51
CA GLY A 45 -5.92 28.59 5.37
C GLY A 45 -5.92 27.48 6.42
N GLY A 46 -6.93 26.61 6.42
CA GLY A 46 -6.97 25.37 7.21
C GLY A 46 -6.09 24.29 6.60
N ASP A 47 -5.62 23.35 7.42
CA ASP A 47 -4.88 22.18 6.95
C ASP A 47 -5.83 21.16 6.34
N LYS A 48 -5.44 20.61 5.20
CA LYS A 48 -6.16 19.51 4.56
C LYS A 48 -5.20 18.39 4.19
N THR A 49 -5.73 17.18 4.14
CA THR A 49 -5.11 16.14 3.33
C THR A 49 -5.13 16.58 1.86
N ASN A 50 -4.02 16.39 1.16
CA ASN A 50 -3.82 16.87 -0.19
C ASN A 50 -3.83 15.69 -1.16
N ALA A 51 -2.66 15.17 -1.57
CA ALA A 51 -2.60 14.16 -2.61
C ALA A 51 -2.80 12.73 -2.10
N MET A 52 -3.57 11.92 -2.83
CA MET A 52 -3.46 10.46 -2.90
C MET A 52 -3.08 10.02 -4.32
N HIS A 53 -2.36 8.92 -4.43
CA HIS A 53 -1.91 8.37 -5.70
C HIS A 53 -2.65 7.08 -6.02
N ILE A 54 -3.32 7.02 -7.17
CA ILE A 54 -3.94 5.81 -7.69
C ILE A 54 -3.07 5.25 -8.82
N PHE A 55 -2.48 4.09 -8.59
CA PHE A 55 -1.73 3.35 -9.59
C PHE A 55 -2.65 2.41 -10.35
N ARG A 56 -2.61 2.52 -11.68
CA ARG A 56 -3.09 1.46 -12.57
C ARG A 56 -1.89 0.69 -13.09
N LEU A 57 -1.64 -0.47 -12.50
CA LEU A 57 -0.46 -1.26 -12.85
C LEU A 57 -0.68 -1.98 -14.19
N PRO A 58 0.40 -2.21 -14.98
CA PRO A 58 0.33 -2.99 -16.22
C PRO A 58 0.14 -4.47 -15.88
N TRP A 59 -1.07 -4.80 -15.46
CA TRP A 59 -1.40 -6.12 -14.96
C TRP A 59 -1.37 -7.16 -16.09
N PRO A 60 -0.85 -8.37 -15.85
CA PRO A 60 -0.83 -9.47 -16.82
C PRO A 60 -2.22 -10.12 -16.91
N VAL A 61 -3.23 -9.34 -17.31
CA VAL A 61 -4.62 -9.79 -17.33
C VAL A 61 -4.79 -11.00 -18.24
N GLN A 62 -4.15 -11.03 -19.41
CA GLN A 62 -4.30 -12.14 -20.35
C GLN A 62 -3.65 -13.41 -19.80
N ALA A 63 -2.41 -13.34 -19.33
CA ALA A 63 -1.70 -14.48 -18.76
C ALA A 63 -2.36 -15.00 -17.48
N LEU A 64 -3.02 -14.13 -16.70
CA LEU A 64 -3.83 -14.54 -15.54
C LEU A 64 -5.17 -15.18 -15.95
N GLN A 65 -5.79 -14.74 -17.04
CA GLN A 65 -7.03 -15.33 -17.56
C GLN A 65 -6.80 -16.66 -18.29
N ASP A 66 -5.63 -16.84 -18.90
CA ASP A 66 -5.22 -18.07 -19.56
C ASP A 66 -4.87 -19.20 -18.57
N LEU A 67 -4.66 -18.86 -17.30
CA LEU A 67 -4.45 -19.84 -16.25
C LEU A 67 -5.72 -20.67 -16.00
N PRO A 68 -5.58 -21.97 -15.65
CA PRO A 68 -6.72 -22.77 -15.23
C PRO A 68 -7.48 -22.10 -14.08
N PRO A 69 -8.82 -22.20 -14.01
CA PRO A 69 -9.63 -21.55 -12.96
C PRO A 69 -9.18 -21.91 -11.52
N GLN A 70 -8.59 -23.09 -11.35
CA GLN A 70 -8.07 -23.59 -10.09
C GLN A 70 -6.64 -23.12 -9.76
N ALA A 71 -5.94 -22.46 -10.69
CA ALA A 71 -4.60 -21.95 -10.45
C ALA A 71 -4.60 -20.94 -9.30
N ARG A 72 -3.56 -21.00 -8.47
CA ARG A 72 -3.40 -20.12 -7.31
C ARG A 72 -2.25 -19.17 -7.54
N VAL A 73 -2.51 -17.92 -7.19
CA VAL A 73 -1.57 -16.82 -7.33
C VAL A 73 -1.37 -16.19 -5.96
N THR A 74 -0.13 -15.85 -5.66
CA THR A 74 0.23 -15.09 -4.48
C THR A 74 0.56 -13.66 -4.90
N VAL A 75 -0.10 -12.69 -4.27
CA VAL A 75 0.19 -11.26 -4.47
C VAL A 75 0.81 -10.70 -3.20
N ARG A 76 1.96 -10.06 -3.34
CA ARG A 76 2.62 -9.34 -2.25
C ARG A 76 2.71 -7.87 -2.60
N ILE A 77 2.22 -7.00 -1.72
CA ILE A 77 2.40 -5.56 -1.85
C ILE A 77 3.31 -5.10 -0.72
N THR A 78 4.25 -4.23 -1.04
CA THR A 78 5.19 -3.64 -0.08
C THR A 78 5.32 -2.15 -0.38
N LEU A 79 4.88 -1.34 0.57
CA LEU A 79 5.11 0.10 0.58
C LEU A 79 6.28 0.40 1.51
N SER A 80 7.27 1.12 1.01
CA SER A 80 8.42 1.57 1.80
C SER A 80 8.59 3.07 1.66
N TYR A 81 8.71 3.76 2.79
CA TYR A 81 8.92 5.20 2.84
C TYR A 81 9.71 5.56 4.09
N PHE A 82 10.39 6.71 4.06
CA PHE A 82 11.13 7.18 5.23
C PHE A 82 10.23 7.98 6.16
N ILE A 83 10.10 7.51 7.39
CA ILE A 83 9.52 8.29 8.46
C ILE A 83 10.61 9.26 8.94
N GLU A 84 10.46 10.57 8.70
CA GLU A 84 11.29 11.60 9.38
C GLU A 84 11.18 11.37 10.90
N PRO A 85 12.12 11.77 11.79
CA PRO A 85 12.01 11.71 13.27
C PRO A 85 11.50 13.02 13.94
N SER A 86 10.86 12.92 15.12
CA SER A 86 10.18 14.05 15.79
C SER A 86 11.25 15.02 16.29
N PRO A 87 11.18 16.33 15.95
CA PRO A 87 12.19 17.28 16.40
C PRO A 87 12.03 17.77 17.87
N GLN A 88 11.16 17.19 18.70
CA GLN A 88 10.92 17.65 20.10
C GLN A 88 10.82 16.50 21.12
N GLU A 89 11.20 16.78 22.38
CA GLU A 89 11.26 15.86 23.52
C GLU A 89 9.90 15.36 24.04
N VAL A 90 10.01 14.25 24.79
CA VAL A 90 8.94 13.42 25.39
C VAL A 90 8.10 14.21 26.38
N GLY A 91 6.90 14.62 25.94
CA GLY A 91 5.85 15.22 26.78
C GLY A 91 4.50 14.61 26.45
N TRP A 92 4.23 13.42 27.01
CA TRP A 92 3.01 12.65 26.75
C TRP A 92 1.80 13.20 27.51
N LYS A 93 0.84 13.76 26.76
CA LYS A 93 -0.60 13.66 27.05
C LYS A 93 -1.39 13.19 25.83
N ASP A 94 -0.94 13.52 24.62
CA ASP A 94 -1.41 12.88 23.39
C ASP A 94 -0.44 11.78 22.95
N ARG A 95 -0.97 10.55 22.78
CA ARG A 95 -0.23 9.39 22.24
C ARG A 95 0.04 9.50 20.71
N TYR A 96 -0.41 10.57 20.04
CA TYR A 96 -0.72 10.59 18.60
C TYR A 96 0.19 11.37 17.67
N ARG A 97 1.51 11.21 17.74
CA ARG A 97 2.37 12.08 16.92
C ARG A 97 3.55 11.47 16.20
N TYR A 98 3.66 10.15 16.01
CA TYR A 98 4.78 9.64 15.21
C TYR A 98 4.55 8.60 14.11
N PRO A 99 3.80 9.00 13.07
CA PRO A 99 4.13 8.61 11.71
C PRO A 99 4.10 9.84 10.81
N SER A 100 5.19 10.61 10.79
CA SER A 100 5.41 11.85 9.99
C SER A 100 4.29 12.28 9.05
N HIS A 101 4.21 11.63 7.89
CA HIS A 101 3.18 11.78 6.88
C HIS A 101 2.38 10.50 6.59
N GLY A 102 2.54 9.49 7.46
CA GLY A 102 1.86 8.18 7.49
C GLY A 102 1.31 7.73 6.14
N LEU A 103 2.09 7.04 5.32
CA LEU A 103 1.55 6.50 4.07
C LEU A 103 0.96 5.13 4.32
N ARG A 104 -0.25 4.89 3.83
CA ARG A 104 -0.88 3.58 3.76
C ARG A 104 -1.16 3.22 2.31
N TRP A 105 -1.40 1.93 2.07
CA TRP A 105 -1.82 1.44 0.76
C TRP A 105 -3.04 0.55 0.88
N ASP A 106 -3.82 0.53 -0.20
CA ASP A 106 -4.89 -0.43 -0.37
C ASP A 106 -5.10 -0.80 -1.84
N MET A 107 -5.68 -1.97 -2.08
CA MET A 107 -5.88 -2.54 -3.40
C MET A 107 -7.36 -2.68 -3.70
N LEU A 108 -7.75 -2.52 -4.96
CA LEU A 108 -9.11 -2.80 -5.42
C LEU A 108 -9.55 -4.21 -5.00
N ARG A 109 -10.79 -4.37 -4.55
CA ARG A 109 -11.36 -5.67 -4.21
C ARG A 109 -11.95 -6.36 -5.44
N PRO A 110 -12.00 -7.70 -5.49
CA PRO A 110 -12.69 -8.41 -6.57
C PRO A 110 -14.15 -7.96 -6.67
N GLY A 111 -14.56 -7.48 -7.85
CA GLY A 111 -15.92 -6.97 -8.09
C GLY A 111 -16.18 -5.52 -7.65
N GLU A 112 -15.22 -4.86 -7.02
CA GLU A 112 -15.31 -3.43 -6.69
C GLU A 112 -15.02 -2.58 -7.94
N ARG A 113 -15.78 -1.50 -8.14
CA ARG A 113 -15.53 -0.54 -9.21
C ARG A 113 -14.65 0.60 -8.72
N ARG A 114 -13.97 1.28 -9.65
CA ARG A 114 -13.08 2.42 -9.35
C ARG A 114 -13.73 3.52 -8.49
N GLY A 115 -14.97 3.90 -8.77
CA GLY A 115 -15.67 4.95 -8.00
C GLY A 115 -15.87 4.58 -6.52
N PRO A 116 -16.55 3.46 -6.21
CA PRO A 116 -16.66 2.94 -4.85
C PRO A 116 -15.31 2.75 -4.14
N PHE A 117 -14.29 2.29 -4.86
CA PHE A 117 -12.93 2.15 -4.33
C PHE A 117 -12.36 3.50 -3.88
N ILE A 118 -12.40 4.52 -4.73
CA ILE A 118 -11.90 5.86 -4.39
C ILE A 118 -12.69 6.41 -3.19
N ASN A 119 -14.02 6.30 -3.19
CA ASN A 119 -14.84 6.78 -2.08
C ASN A 119 -14.45 6.10 -0.77
N ARG A 120 -14.23 4.79 -0.77
CA ARG A 120 -13.81 4.04 0.42
C ARG A 120 -12.46 4.52 0.98
N ILE A 121 -11.52 4.90 0.11
CA ILE A 121 -10.24 5.47 0.54
C ILE A 121 -10.42 6.89 1.06
N THR A 122 -11.18 7.72 0.38
CA THR A 122 -11.51 9.08 0.83
C THR A 122 -12.20 9.07 2.19
N ASP A 123 -13.16 8.17 2.40
CA ASP A 123 -13.87 8.01 3.67
C ASP A 123 -12.92 7.56 4.78
N ALA A 124 -11.98 6.66 4.48
CA ALA A 124 -10.96 6.24 5.44
C ALA A 124 -10.01 7.40 5.81
N MET A 125 -9.61 8.22 4.84
CA MET A 125 -8.81 9.42 5.08
C MET A 125 -9.58 10.44 5.94
N ALA A 126 -10.87 10.64 5.67
CA ALA A 126 -11.74 11.55 6.42
C ALA A 126 -11.95 11.09 7.87
N GLN A 127 -12.18 9.78 8.10
CA GLN A 127 -12.31 9.21 9.44
C GLN A 127 -11.02 9.33 10.25
N ASP A 128 -9.86 9.08 9.62
CA ASP A 128 -8.56 9.33 10.24
C ASP A 128 -8.37 10.83 10.60
N GLU A 129 -9.18 11.77 10.04
CA GLU A 129 -9.18 13.18 10.44
C GLU A 129 -9.99 13.50 11.69
N GLU A 130 -11.08 12.77 11.88
CA GLU A 130 -12.01 12.96 12.99
C GLU A 130 -11.57 12.21 14.25
N ASP A 131 -10.87 11.09 14.07
CA ASP A 131 -10.38 10.27 15.18
C ASP A 131 -9.03 10.78 15.69
N ASP A 132 -9.04 11.38 16.88
CA ASP A 132 -7.84 11.66 17.67
C ASP A 132 -7.43 10.42 18.53
N GLY A 133 -7.91 9.21 18.19
CA GLY A 133 -7.74 7.92 18.89
C GLY A 133 -6.66 6.96 18.33
N ASP A 134 -6.37 5.87 19.09
CA ASP A 134 -5.10 5.06 19.10
C ASP A 134 -4.71 4.57 17.68
N GLU A 135 -3.45 4.77 17.25
CA GLU A 135 -2.92 4.39 15.90
C GLU A 135 -3.18 2.92 15.50
N ASP A 136 -3.57 2.10 16.48
CA ASP A 136 -3.78 0.66 16.37
C ASP A 136 -5.20 0.28 15.89
N GLU A 137 -6.15 1.22 15.81
CA GLU A 137 -7.50 0.99 15.30
C GLU A 137 -7.76 1.72 13.98
N ALA A 138 -7.59 0.99 12.88
CA ALA A 138 -8.03 1.48 11.59
C ALA A 138 -9.56 1.59 11.52
N GLY A 139 -10.06 2.65 10.87
CA GLY A 139 -11.47 2.79 10.52
C GLY A 139 -12.04 1.52 9.83
N PRO A 140 -13.34 1.25 10.00
CA PRO A 140 -13.99 -0.03 9.68
C PRO A 140 -13.86 -0.48 8.22
N GLY A 141 -13.50 0.42 7.29
CA GLY A 141 -13.44 0.14 5.86
C GLY A 141 -12.27 -0.76 5.43
N ALA A 142 -11.06 -0.57 5.97
CA ALA A 142 -9.86 -1.32 5.55
C ALA A 142 -9.54 -2.53 6.45
N SER A 143 -9.95 -2.46 7.73
CA SER A 143 -9.80 -3.51 8.74
C SER A 143 -10.53 -4.83 8.41
N GLN A 144 -11.58 -4.78 7.58
CA GLN A 144 -12.43 -5.94 7.29
C GLN A 144 -11.96 -6.82 6.13
N ASP A 145 -10.90 -6.45 5.41
CA ASP A 145 -10.44 -7.20 4.24
C ASP A 145 -9.61 -8.44 4.65
N LYS A 146 -10.29 -9.57 4.78
CA LYS A 146 -9.73 -10.85 5.25
C LYS A 146 -8.84 -11.58 4.23
N ARG A 147 -8.68 -11.04 3.01
CA ARG A 147 -7.84 -11.68 1.98
C ARG A 147 -6.35 -11.59 2.29
N TRP A 148 -5.99 -10.61 3.12
CA TRP A 148 -4.62 -10.34 3.54
C TRP A 148 -4.21 -11.22 4.72
N THR A 149 -3.00 -11.75 4.68
CA THR A 149 -2.50 -12.70 5.68
C THR A 149 -2.12 -12.03 7.00
N ILE A 150 -1.48 -10.85 6.93
CA ILE A 150 -1.03 -10.10 8.11
C ILE A 150 -2.16 -9.21 8.62
N GLY A 151 -2.90 -8.59 7.70
CA GLY A 151 -4.04 -7.74 7.99
C GLY A 151 -3.64 -6.28 8.22
N PHE A 152 -4.60 -5.40 8.02
CA PHE A 152 -4.40 -3.95 7.93
C PHE A 152 -3.66 -3.34 9.13
N ASN A 153 -4.10 -3.63 10.36
CA ASN A 153 -3.52 -3.00 11.56
C ASN A 153 -2.09 -3.47 11.81
N THR A 154 -1.78 -4.73 11.48
CA THR A 154 -0.45 -5.30 11.74
C THR A 154 0.54 -4.91 10.63
N ARG A 155 0.10 -4.84 9.35
CA ARG A 155 0.97 -4.46 8.22
C ARG A 155 1.38 -2.99 8.21
N SER A 156 0.59 -2.11 8.83
CA SER A 156 0.75 -0.65 8.70
C SER A 156 1.68 -0.04 9.75
N ARG A 157 2.49 -0.86 10.45
CA ARG A 157 3.40 -0.41 11.50
C ARG A 157 4.79 -0.08 10.93
N GLY A 158 5.35 1.04 11.36
CA GLY A 158 6.70 1.47 10.98
C GLY A 158 6.77 2.02 9.55
N SER A 159 7.97 2.01 8.96
CA SER A 159 8.30 2.59 7.64
C SER A 159 8.16 1.61 6.47
N LEU A 160 7.86 0.35 6.75
CA LEU A 160 7.75 -0.72 5.76
C LEU A 160 6.43 -1.46 5.98
N HIS A 161 5.49 -1.28 5.05
CA HIS A 161 4.17 -1.89 5.12
C HIS A 161 4.05 -2.97 4.06
N ALA A 162 4.08 -4.23 4.48
CA ALA A 162 3.99 -5.36 3.56
C ALA A 162 2.87 -6.31 3.98
N ASP A 163 2.16 -6.84 2.99
CA ASP A 163 1.17 -7.89 3.20
C ASP A 163 1.09 -8.81 2.00
N ILE A 164 0.58 -10.00 2.24
CA ILE A 164 0.54 -11.10 1.29
C ILE A 164 -0.91 -11.58 1.21
N TRP A 165 -1.45 -11.56 0.00
CA TRP A 165 -2.69 -12.24 -0.34
C TRP A 165 -2.31 -13.62 -0.87
N MET A 166 -2.48 -14.62 -0.01
CA MET A 166 -2.16 -16.01 -0.33
C MET A 166 -3.34 -16.69 -1.01
N ASN A 167 -3.04 -17.62 -1.93
CA ASN A 167 -4.01 -18.51 -2.57
C ASN A 167 -5.16 -17.80 -3.29
N ALA A 168 -4.91 -16.61 -3.85
CA ALA A 168 -5.89 -15.92 -4.67
C ALA A 168 -6.12 -16.67 -5.98
N THR A 169 -7.33 -16.63 -6.53
CA THR A 169 -7.54 -17.16 -7.89
C THR A 169 -6.99 -16.18 -8.92
N ALA A 170 -6.44 -16.71 -10.02
CA ALA A 170 -5.91 -15.86 -11.08
C ALA A 170 -6.96 -14.87 -11.63
N ALA A 171 -8.22 -15.30 -11.70
CA ALA A 171 -9.35 -14.47 -12.11
C ALA A 171 -9.63 -13.29 -11.16
N GLU A 172 -9.61 -13.51 -9.84
CA GLU A 172 -9.77 -12.43 -8.85
C GLU A 172 -8.63 -11.42 -8.95
N VAL A 173 -7.40 -11.93 -9.05
CA VAL A 173 -6.19 -11.10 -9.17
C VAL A 173 -6.26 -10.26 -10.44
N ALA A 174 -6.72 -10.82 -11.57
CA ALA A 174 -6.87 -10.09 -12.84
C ALA A 174 -7.83 -8.90 -12.78
N LEU A 175 -8.81 -8.92 -11.86
CA LEU A 175 -9.80 -7.85 -11.67
C LEU A 175 -9.33 -6.75 -10.71
N CYS A 176 -8.20 -6.93 -10.03
CA CYS A 176 -7.71 -6.01 -8.99
C CYS A 176 -6.52 -5.17 -9.50
N ASP A 177 -6.72 -4.37 -10.56
CA ASP A 177 -5.64 -3.64 -11.25
C ASP A 177 -5.27 -2.27 -10.63
N LEU A 178 -6.02 -1.80 -9.63
CA LEU A 178 -5.80 -0.52 -8.97
C LEU A 178 -5.23 -0.66 -7.56
N ILE A 179 -4.23 0.17 -7.26
CA ILE A 179 -3.65 0.32 -5.92
C ILE A 179 -3.63 1.80 -5.56
N ALA A 180 -4.16 2.14 -4.39
CA ALA A 180 -4.09 3.47 -3.82
C ALA A 180 -2.93 3.56 -2.83
N VAL A 181 -2.19 4.66 -2.86
CA VAL A 181 -1.28 5.09 -1.80
C VAL A 181 -1.78 6.43 -1.28
N TYR A 182 -2.07 6.51 0.01
CA TYR A 182 -2.71 7.68 0.61
C TYR A 182 -2.09 8.00 1.97
N PRO A 183 -2.05 9.29 2.35
CA PRO A 183 -1.56 9.71 3.66
C PRO A 183 -2.61 9.55 4.75
N THR A 184 -2.14 9.40 5.98
CA THR A 184 -2.90 9.37 7.24
C THR A 184 -2.35 10.43 8.17
N ILE A 185 -3.09 10.76 9.23
CA ILE A 185 -2.68 11.83 10.13
C ILE A 185 -1.33 11.53 10.80
N GLY A 186 -0.46 12.53 10.76
CA GLY A 186 0.85 12.51 11.40
C GLY A 186 1.29 13.93 11.81
N TRP A 187 2.47 14.04 12.41
CA TRP A 187 2.94 15.34 12.93
C TRP A 187 3.20 16.37 11.82
N TRP A 188 3.43 15.96 10.57
CA TRP A 188 3.56 16.90 9.45
C TRP A 188 2.32 17.79 9.31
N ARG A 189 1.14 17.26 9.63
CA ARG A 189 -0.12 18.01 9.64
C ARG A 189 -0.35 18.77 10.93
N LYS A 190 -0.19 18.10 12.09
CA LYS A 190 -0.54 18.69 13.41
C LYS A 190 0.44 19.78 13.88
N ARG A 191 1.72 19.78 13.46
CA ARG A 191 2.76 20.74 13.91
C ARG A 191 3.08 21.80 12.84
N LYS A 192 2.14 22.73 12.64
CA LYS A 192 2.18 23.78 11.61
C LYS A 192 3.43 24.68 11.66
N HIS A 193 3.97 24.95 12.86
CA HIS A 193 5.14 25.80 13.05
C HIS A 193 6.44 25.25 12.44
N LEU A 194 6.46 23.97 12.06
CA LEU A 194 7.64 23.33 11.44
C LEU A 194 7.63 23.39 9.90
N GLY A 195 6.61 24.00 9.28
CA GLY A 195 6.54 24.16 7.82
C GLY A 195 6.39 22.85 7.03
N SER A 196 6.06 21.73 7.67
CA SER A 196 6.01 20.41 7.03
C SER A 196 4.77 20.16 6.15
N LEU A 197 3.78 21.06 6.16
CA LEU A 197 2.55 20.92 5.38
C LEU A 197 2.81 20.94 3.87
N GLU A 198 3.79 21.70 3.40
CA GLU A 198 4.10 21.88 1.98
C GLU A 198 5.26 20.97 1.52
N LYS A 199 5.74 20.08 2.40
CA LYS A 199 6.84 19.16 2.09
C LYS A 199 6.39 18.04 1.16
N GLN A 200 7.29 17.68 0.25
CA GLN A 200 7.19 16.46 -0.55
C GLN A 200 8.08 15.36 0.04
N THR A 201 7.63 14.11 -0.11
CA THR A 201 8.34 12.92 0.33
C THR A 201 8.35 11.87 -0.77
N ARG A 202 9.32 10.94 -0.70
CA ARG A 202 9.44 9.83 -1.63
C ARG A 202 8.97 8.54 -0.97
N TYR A 203 8.35 7.69 -1.78
CA TYR A 203 8.05 6.32 -1.39
C TYR A 203 8.32 5.37 -2.56
N SER A 204 8.46 4.09 -2.23
CA SER A 204 8.54 3.00 -3.18
C SER A 204 7.38 2.05 -2.94
N LEU A 205 6.65 1.74 -4.01
CA LEU A 205 5.63 0.70 -4.04
C LEU A 205 6.18 -0.49 -4.83
N ILE A 206 6.24 -1.64 -4.19
CA ILE A 206 6.69 -2.90 -4.78
C ILE A 206 5.50 -3.86 -4.80
N VAL A 207 5.19 -4.41 -5.96
CA VAL A 207 4.09 -5.36 -6.14
C VAL A 207 4.64 -6.60 -6.81
N SER A 208 4.57 -7.72 -6.11
CA SER A 208 4.99 -9.02 -6.63
C SER A 208 3.79 -9.92 -6.85
N ILE A 209 3.76 -10.60 -7.99
CA ILE A 209 2.78 -11.60 -8.35
C ILE A 209 3.54 -12.89 -8.65
N GLU A 210 3.10 -13.98 -8.05
CA GLU A 210 3.68 -15.31 -8.26
C GLU A 210 2.59 -16.33 -8.54
N SER A 211 2.75 -17.12 -9.60
CA SER A 211 1.88 -18.26 -9.87
C SER A 211 2.55 -19.57 -9.43
N ASP A 212 1.74 -20.44 -8.83
CA ASP A 212 2.09 -21.84 -8.57
C ASP A 212 2.42 -22.65 -9.84
N ASN A 213 1.94 -22.18 -10.99
CA ASN A 213 2.12 -22.83 -12.28
C ASN A 213 3.37 -22.33 -13.01
N GLN A 214 4.43 -23.13 -12.98
CA GLN A 214 5.73 -22.82 -13.60
C GLN A 214 5.69 -22.72 -15.14
N LYS A 215 4.59 -23.14 -15.80
CA LYS A 215 4.48 -23.10 -17.27
C LYS A 215 3.97 -21.76 -17.82
N VAL A 216 3.52 -20.84 -16.96
CA VAL A 216 2.97 -19.56 -17.40
C VAL A 216 4.03 -18.46 -17.35
N ASN A 217 4.15 -17.72 -18.46
CA ASN A 217 5.07 -16.60 -18.59
C ASN A 217 4.36 -15.29 -18.25
N VAL A 218 4.13 -15.08 -16.95
CA VAL A 218 3.51 -13.85 -16.41
C VAL A 218 4.40 -12.64 -16.71
N TYR A 219 5.71 -12.84 -16.75
CA TYR A 219 6.69 -11.79 -16.99
C TYR A 219 6.60 -11.17 -18.40
N ALA A 220 6.50 -12.00 -19.45
CA ALA A 220 6.58 -11.52 -20.83
C ALA A 220 5.44 -10.57 -21.22
N GLU A 221 4.21 -10.80 -20.73
CA GLU A 221 3.09 -9.90 -21.01
C GLU A 221 3.32 -8.50 -20.43
N VAL A 222 3.89 -8.43 -19.24
CA VAL A 222 4.15 -7.17 -18.55
C VAL A 222 5.38 -6.47 -19.08
N ALA A 223 6.44 -7.21 -19.45
CA ALA A 223 7.63 -6.64 -20.08
C ALA A 223 7.28 -5.83 -21.34
N ASN A 224 6.32 -6.30 -22.15
CA ASN A 224 5.83 -5.58 -23.32
C ASN A 224 5.02 -4.31 -22.97
N LYS A 225 4.34 -4.29 -21.82
CA LYS A 225 3.52 -3.17 -21.35
C LYS A 225 4.32 -2.09 -20.60
N VAL A 226 5.39 -2.48 -19.90
CA VAL A 226 6.21 -1.61 -19.02
C VAL A 226 7.15 -0.68 -19.79
N ALA A 227 7.30 -0.84 -21.12
CA ALA A 227 8.05 0.11 -21.95
C ALA A 227 7.55 1.57 -21.85
N VAL A 228 6.36 1.79 -21.27
CA VAL A 228 5.77 3.09 -20.99
C VAL A 228 5.89 3.43 -19.50
N THR A 229 6.44 4.60 -19.17
CA THR A 229 6.53 5.12 -17.79
C THR A 229 5.13 5.23 -17.17
N ILE A 230 4.93 4.63 -16.00
CA ILE A 230 3.66 4.67 -15.27
C ILE A 230 3.66 5.89 -14.35
N THR A 231 2.77 6.85 -14.62
CA THR A 231 2.49 7.97 -13.72
C THR A 231 1.19 7.67 -12.97
N PRO A 232 1.16 7.71 -11.63
CA PRO A 232 -0.09 7.54 -10.89
C PRO A 232 -1.05 8.70 -11.15
N ASP A 233 -2.36 8.42 -11.09
CA ASP A 233 -3.37 9.47 -11.05
C ASP A 233 -3.30 10.15 -9.67
N VAL A 234 -3.04 11.45 -9.65
CA VAL A 234 -3.02 12.25 -8.41
C VAL A 234 -4.42 12.80 -8.17
N LEU A 235 -5.04 12.42 -7.05
CA LEU A 235 -6.32 12.96 -6.59
C LEU A 235 -6.08 13.85 -5.36
N THR A 236 -6.69 15.04 -5.31
CA THR A 236 -6.45 16.08 -4.28
C THR A 236 -7.70 16.62 -3.62
#